data_AF-A0A2N1PW63-F1
#
_entry.id   AF-A0A2N1PW63-F1
#
_cell.length_a   1.000
_cell.length_b   1.000
_cell.length_c   1.000
_cell.angle_alpha   90.00
_cell.angle_beta   90.00
_cell.angle_gamma   90.00
#
_symmetry.space_group_name_H-M   'P 1'
#
loop_
_entity.id
_entity.type
_entity.pdbx_description
1 polymer ?
#
loop_
_entity_poly.entity_id
_entity_poly.type
_entity_poly.pdbx_seq_one_letter_code
_entity_poly.pdbx_strand_id
1 'polypeptide(L)'
;TGDPLYLDVKSVYYGKENQPLILGGRYGLSSKDTTPAMILSVYENMTGEQKDQFTVGINDDVTFTSLKYEANNEISDTDSTELLFFGLGSDGTVGASKNITKILGDHTSLYSQAYASYDSKKAGGVTRMHLRFSKNPIRSTYLVNYPHFVSCSTDTYLKKYDMLKGLRQNGTFLLNTQTPKEEIDKLLPNRVKRQLAQKKAKFFIINAVDLAYEIGLGRRINTIMQSAFFKLNDHLMDAAEANKYMKQYAEKTYGRKGDAIVQLNEAAIDAGYINLVEVEVNPDWAVLEDEVAADTSSRPDFVRKIADVVNAIEGDSLPVSAFLGYEDAHMENGSSAYEKRGVANYVPEWRSENCIQCNQCVFACPHAVIRGFLADENEVANAPEGAKLLDAKGKNMAGMKFSIQVSTL
;
A
#
# COMPACT_ATOMS: atom_id res chain seq x y z
N THR A 1 16.91 9.00 -36.39
CA THR A 1 15.71 9.35 -35.61
C THR A 1 16.06 9.23 -34.13
N GLY A 2 15.36 9.92 -33.24
CA GLY A 2 15.64 9.91 -31.80
C GLY A 2 14.80 10.95 -31.06
N ASP A 3 14.84 10.92 -29.73
CA ASP A 3 14.10 11.87 -28.90
C ASP A 3 14.68 13.30 -28.96
N PRO A 4 13.88 14.34 -28.64
CA PRO A 4 14.26 15.74 -28.90
C PRO A 4 15.63 16.14 -28.34
N LEU A 5 15.89 15.92 -27.05
CA LEU A 5 17.16 16.32 -26.42
C LEU A 5 18.37 15.58 -27.00
N TYR A 6 18.20 14.32 -27.37
CA TYR A 6 19.26 13.54 -28.03
C TYR A 6 19.60 14.10 -29.41
N LEU A 7 18.59 14.48 -30.19
CA LEU A 7 18.78 15.11 -31.50
C LEU A 7 19.44 16.48 -31.38
N ASP A 8 19.03 17.29 -30.40
CA ASP A 8 19.62 18.60 -30.12
C ASP A 8 21.11 18.45 -29.79
N VAL A 9 21.47 17.57 -28.85
CA VAL A 9 22.87 17.32 -28.47
C VAL A 9 23.68 16.81 -29.67
N LYS A 10 23.16 15.86 -30.44
CA LYS A 10 23.82 15.38 -31.67
C LYS A 10 24.07 16.49 -32.68
N SER A 11 23.10 17.39 -32.86
CA SER A 11 23.21 18.49 -33.82
C SER A 11 24.35 19.46 -33.49
N VAL A 12 24.60 19.73 -32.20
CA VAL A 12 25.68 20.61 -31.74
C VAL A 12 27.07 20.06 -32.12
N TYR A 13 27.23 18.74 -32.06
CA TYR A 13 28.49 18.07 -32.38
C TYR A 13 28.61 17.59 -33.83
N TYR A 14 27.57 17.75 -34.64
CA TYR A 14 27.58 17.28 -36.02
C TYR A 14 28.67 17.97 -36.84
N GLY A 15 29.60 17.18 -37.40
CA GLY A 15 30.70 17.68 -38.22
C GLY A 15 31.81 18.41 -37.43
N LYS A 16 31.86 18.26 -36.10
CA LYS A 16 32.96 18.78 -35.26
C LYS A 16 34.11 17.78 -35.20
N GLU A 17 35.34 18.29 -35.20
CA GLU A 17 36.58 17.48 -35.15
C GLU A 17 36.64 16.55 -33.92
N ASN A 18 36.11 17.00 -32.78
CA ASN A 18 36.06 16.25 -31.52
C ASN A 18 34.65 15.76 -31.17
N GLN A 19 33.89 15.24 -32.14
CA GLN A 19 32.55 14.70 -31.91
C GLN A 19 32.61 13.48 -30.97
N PRO A 20 32.05 13.54 -29.74
CA PRO A 20 32.03 12.39 -28.85
C PRO A 20 31.03 11.33 -29.30
N LEU A 21 31.17 10.11 -28.78
CA LEU A 21 30.09 9.12 -28.85
C LEU A 21 28.90 9.65 -28.02
N ILE A 22 27.75 9.79 -28.66
CA ILE A 22 26.52 10.27 -28.04
C ILE A 22 25.50 9.13 -28.09
N LEU A 23 25.15 8.61 -26.91
CA LEU A 23 24.13 7.57 -26.73
C LEU A 23 22.85 8.23 -26.19
N GLY A 24 21.70 7.83 -26.73
CA GLY A 24 20.37 8.29 -26.32
C GLY A 24 19.63 7.21 -25.55
N GLY A 25 18.87 7.61 -24.54
CA GLY A 25 18.05 6.70 -23.74
C GLY A 25 16.76 7.37 -23.24
N ARG A 26 15.74 6.55 -23.00
CA ARG A 26 14.44 6.96 -22.46
C ARG A 26 14.25 6.43 -21.04
N TYR A 27 13.74 7.27 -20.15
CA TYR A 27 13.47 6.93 -18.76
C TYR A 27 12.25 7.71 -18.23
N GLY A 28 11.71 7.28 -17.09
CA GLY A 28 10.75 8.08 -16.33
C GLY A 28 9.39 8.36 -16.99
N LEU A 29 9.05 7.66 -18.08
CA LEU A 29 7.76 7.84 -18.76
C LEU A 29 6.62 7.56 -17.77
N SER A 30 5.63 8.47 -17.74
CA SER A 30 4.48 8.38 -16.84
C SER A 30 4.85 8.18 -15.36
N SER A 31 5.91 8.85 -14.90
CA SER A 31 6.42 8.76 -13.53
C SER A 31 6.96 7.39 -13.12
N LYS A 32 7.42 6.57 -14.09
CA LYS A 32 8.19 5.35 -13.80
C LYS A 32 9.35 5.71 -12.86
N ASP A 33 9.43 5.03 -11.71
CA ASP A 33 10.47 5.33 -10.72
C ASP A 33 11.85 5.17 -11.35
N THR A 34 12.73 6.14 -11.09
CA THR A 34 14.08 6.19 -11.67
C THR A 34 15.08 6.22 -10.54
N THR A 35 15.55 5.04 -10.14
CA THR A 35 16.38 4.87 -8.96
C THR A 35 17.86 5.13 -9.25
N PRO A 36 18.70 5.37 -8.23
CA PRO A 36 20.14 5.49 -8.43
C PRO A 36 20.78 4.27 -9.10
N ALA A 37 20.32 3.05 -8.81
CA ALA A 37 20.80 1.82 -9.46
C ALA A 37 20.49 1.80 -10.96
N MET A 38 19.34 2.35 -11.37
CA MET A 38 19.00 2.51 -12.78
C MET A 38 19.84 3.58 -13.48
N ILE A 39 20.24 4.64 -12.76
CA ILE A 39 21.16 5.65 -13.30
C ILE A 39 22.58 5.09 -13.40
N LEU A 40 23.01 4.26 -12.44
CA LEU A 40 24.29 3.58 -12.48
C LEU A 40 24.41 2.73 -13.75
N SER A 41 23.37 2.01 -14.15
CA SER A 41 23.41 1.20 -15.38
C SER A 41 23.58 2.03 -16.65
N VAL A 42 23.18 3.31 -16.65
CA VAL A 42 23.48 4.24 -17.75
C VAL A 42 24.98 4.50 -17.83
N TYR A 43 25.63 4.76 -16.69
CA TYR A 43 27.09 4.96 -16.64
C TYR A 43 27.85 3.68 -17.01
N GLU A 44 27.40 2.52 -16.55
CA GLU A 44 27.97 1.22 -16.92
C GLU A 44 27.81 0.95 -18.42
N ASN A 45 26.66 1.31 -19.03
CA ASN A 45 26.46 1.20 -20.47
C ASN A 45 27.44 2.09 -21.26
N MET A 46 27.74 3.30 -20.76
CA MET A 46 28.70 4.21 -21.42
C MET A 46 30.11 3.63 -21.53
N THR A 47 30.53 2.81 -20.56
CA THR A 47 31.85 2.16 -20.53
C THR A 47 31.82 0.69 -21.00
N GLY A 48 30.62 0.12 -21.18
CA GLY A 48 30.37 -1.27 -21.55
C GLY A 48 29.86 -1.45 -22.98
N GLU A 49 28.64 -1.99 -23.12
CA GLU A 49 28.02 -2.33 -24.41
C GLU A 49 27.78 -1.10 -25.30
N GLN A 50 27.68 0.09 -24.71
CA GLN A 50 27.40 1.35 -25.41
C GLN A 50 26.14 1.26 -26.28
N LYS A 51 25.11 0.57 -25.78
CA LYS A 51 23.80 0.47 -26.42
C LYS A 51 23.23 1.89 -26.60
N ASP A 52 22.83 2.21 -27.82
CA ASP A 52 22.12 3.46 -28.18
C ASP A 52 20.60 3.20 -28.22
N GLN A 53 19.80 4.26 -28.13
CA GLN A 53 18.33 4.21 -28.10
C GLN A 53 17.76 3.26 -27.04
N PHE A 54 18.40 3.21 -25.88
CA PHE A 54 18.04 2.29 -24.79
C PHE A 54 16.83 2.78 -23.97
N THR A 55 16.29 1.90 -23.14
CA THR A 55 15.27 2.23 -22.12
C THR A 55 15.79 1.92 -20.72
N VAL A 56 15.33 2.68 -19.73
CA VAL A 56 15.73 2.54 -18.32
C VAL A 56 14.51 2.30 -17.45
N GLY A 57 14.60 1.32 -16.56
CA GLY A 57 13.59 1.02 -15.55
C GLY A 57 12.48 0.05 -15.97
N ILE A 58 12.50 -0.48 -17.20
CA ILE A 58 11.59 -1.54 -17.66
C ILE A 58 12.36 -2.80 -18.03
N ASN A 59 11.68 -3.94 -18.10
CA ASN A 59 12.19 -5.14 -18.74
C ASN A 59 11.61 -5.24 -20.14
N ASP A 60 12.37 -4.80 -21.15
CA ASP A 60 11.99 -4.93 -22.56
C ASP A 60 12.59 -6.21 -23.14
N ASP A 61 11.83 -7.29 -23.02
CA ASP A 61 12.13 -8.62 -23.55
C ASP A 61 11.55 -8.84 -24.96
N VAL A 62 11.04 -7.79 -25.61
CA VAL A 62 10.48 -7.83 -26.97
C VAL A 62 11.43 -7.17 -27.96
N THR A 63 11.82 -5.92 -27.69
CA THR A 63 12.75 -5.16 -28.54
C THR A 63 14.16 -5.03 -27.97
N PHE A 64 14.39 -5.59 -26.77
CA PHE A 64 15.70 -5.69 -26.12
C PHE A 64 16.42 -4.35 -25.92
N THR A 65 15.68 -3.25 -25.77
CA THR A 65 16.26 -1.91 -25.57
C THR A 65 16.61 -1.61 -24.12
N SER A 66 16.07 -2.35 -23.15
CA SER A 66 16.26 -2.06 -21.73
C SER A 66 17.68 -2.33 -21.26
N LEU A 67 18.24 -1.41 -20.46
CA LEU A 67 19.48 -1.65 -19.72
C LEU A 67 19.20 -2.52 -18.49
N LYS A 68 20.06 -3.53 -18.27
CA LYS A 68 20.04 -4.34 -17.06
C LYS A 68 20.61 -3.53 -15.90
N TYR A 69 20.09 -3.75 -14.69
CA TYR A 69 20.60 -3.16 -13.47
C TYR A 69 20.41 -4.12 -12.30
N GLU A 70 21.23 -4.01 -11.27
CA GLU A 70 21.08 -4.78 -10.04
C GLU A 70 20.02 -4.14 -9.14
N ALA A 71 18.84 -4.76 -9.06
CA ALA A 71 17.71 -4.21 -8.30
C ALA A 71 17.98 -4.06 -6.80
N ASN A 72 18.84 -4.91 -6.23
CA ASN A 72 19.17 -4.93 -4.80
C ASN A 72 20.39 -4.06 -4.44
N ASN A 73 20.88 -3.23 -5.37
CA ASN A 73 21.98 -2.33 -5.09
C ASN A 73 21.48 -1.10 -4.32
N GLU A 74 21.68 -1.11 -3.00
CA GLU A 74 21.33 0.01 -2.13
C GLU A 74 22.34 1.15 -2.28
N ILE A 75 21.95 2.16 -3.06
CA ILE A 75 22.71 3.41 -3.24
C ILE A 75 21.89 4.54 -2.59
N SER A 76 21.84 4.55 -1.25
CA SER A 76 21.12 5.54 -0.46
C SER A 76 22.05 6.52 0.24
N ASP A 77 21.53 7.70 0.56
CA ASP A 77 22.19 8.66 1.44
C ASP A 77 22.24 8.10 2.87
N THR A 78 23.43 7.78 3.37
CA THR A 78 23.63 7.22 4.71
C THR A 78 23.27 8.19 5.83
N ASP A 79 23.21 9.50 5.53
CA ASP A 79 22.79 10.52 6.50
C ASP A 79 21.27 10.68 6.56
N SER A 80 20.52 9.98 5.70
CA SER A 80 19.06 10.09 5.61
C SER A 80 18.33 8.94 6.31
N THR A 81 17.43 9.28 7.23
CA THR A 81 16.42 8.36 7.73
C THR A 81 15.27 8.26 6.74
N GLU A 82 15.18 7.12 6.04
CA GLU A 82 14.07 6.80 5.14
C GLU A 82 12.96 5.99 5.83
N LEU A 83 11.70 6.36 5.61
CA LEU A 83 10.52 5.78 6.25
C LEU A 83 9.42 5.52 5.22
N LEU A 84 8.65 4.46 5.43
CA LEU A 84 7.55 4.07 4.56
C LEU A 84 6.27 3.79 5.37
N PHE A 85 5.17 4.46 5.04
CA PHE A 85 3.88 4.25 5.71
C PHE A 85 2.87 3.73 4.71
N PHE A 86 2.28 2.58 5.00
CA PHE A 86 1.16 2.01 4.29
C PHE A 86 -0.14 2.38 5.02
N GLY A 87 -0.97 3.14 4.31
CA GLY A 87 -2.27 3.60 4.74
C GLY A 87 -3.41 3.03 3.89
N LEU A 88 -4.61 3.12 4.41
CA LEU A 88 -5.88 2.94 3.69
C LEU A 88 -6.45 4.31 3.33
N GLY A 89 -6.98 4.47 2.12
CA GLY A 89 -7.62 5.71 1.70
C GLY A 89 -8.68 6.16 2.73
N SER A 90 -8.48 7.37 3.28
CA SER A 90 -9.28 7.99 4.34
C SER A 90 -9.07 7.51 5.79
N ASP A 91 -8.02 6.74 6.09
CA ASP A 91 -7.65 6.38 7.48
C ASP A 91 -6.88 7.48 8.24
N GLY A 92 -6.39 8.48 7.51
CA GLY A 92 -5.65 9.63 8.05
C GLY A 92 -4.12 9.47 8.06
N THR A 93 -3.56 8.37 7.54
CA THR A 93 -2.11 8.13 7.42
C THR A 93 -1.39 9.27 6.69
N VAL A 94 -1.93 9.75 5.57
CA VAL A 94 -1.35 10.91 4.84
C VAL A 94 -1.30 12.16 5.71
N GLY A 95 -2.36 12.40 6.49
CA GLY A 95 -2.44 13.54 7.39
C GLY A 95 -1.41 13.42 8.52
N ALA A 96 -1.30 12.24 9.13
CA ALA A 96 -0.30 11.94 10.14
C ALA A 96 1.12 12.12 9.58
N SER A 97 1.44 11.56 8.42
CA SER A 97 2.75 11.72 7.77
C SER A 97 3.09 13.18 7.48
N LYS A 98 2.15 13.97 6.95
CA LYS A 98 2.36 15.43 6.76
C LYS A 98 2.62 16.14 8.09
N ASN A 99 1.93 15.74 9.15
CA ASN A 99 2.12 16.33 10.47
C ASN A 99 3.49 15.93 11.07
N ILE A 100 3.91 14.68 10.90
CA ILE A 100 5.27 14.22 11.26
C ILE A 100 6.32 15.07 10.55
N THR A 101 6.21 15.20 9.22
CA THR A 101 7.12 16.02 8.41
C THR A 101 7.15 17.47 8.88
N LYS A 102 6.00 18.03 9.25
CA LYS A 102 5.91 19.40 9.74
C LYS A 102 6.53 19.57 11.13
N ILE A 103 6.21 18.70 12.08
CA ILE A 103 6.77 18.75 13.43
C ILE A 103 8.30 18.64 13.37
N LEU A 104 8.83 17.69 12.60
CA LEU A 104 10.27 17.54 12.45
C LEU A 104 10.89 18.73 11.70
N GLY A 105 10.28 19.23 10.63
CA GLY A 105 10.79 20.38 9.89
C GLY A 105 10.73 21.71 10.66
N ASP A 106 9.71 21.92 11.49
CA ASP A 106 9.53 23.17 12.26
C ASP A 106 10.35 23.19 13.56
N HIS A 107 10.70 22.02 14.12
CA HIS A 107 11.32 21.89 15.45
C HIS A 107 12.70 21.21 15.47
N THR A 108 13.25 20.84 14.31
CA THR A 108 14.61 20.30 14.20
C THR A 108 15.39 21.02 13.09
N SER A 109 16.69 20.75 12.98
CA SER A 109 17.52 21.21 11.86
C SER A 109 17.50 20.28 10.65
N LEU A 110 16.66 19.24 10.66
CA LEU A 110 16.62 18.24 9.60
C LEU A 110 15.88 18.78 8.36
N TYR A 111 16.47 18.55 7.20
CA TYR A 111 15.74 18.61 5.94
C TYR A 111 14.69 17.51 5.95
N SER A 112 13.50 17.84 5.47
CA SER A 112 12.34 16.96 5.45
C SER A 112 11.80 16.82 4.03
N GLN A 113 11.60 15.60 3.57
CA GLN A 113 10.98 15.28 2.29
C GLN A 113 9.81 14.33 2.51
N ALA A 114 8.71 14.56 1.80
CA ALA A 114 7.56 13.65 1.79
C ALA A 114 7.02 13.50 0.37
N TYR A 115 6.80 12.27 -0.05
CA TYR A 115 6.14 11.93 -1.31
C TYR A 115 5.01 10.94 -1.04
N ALA A 116 3.86 11.14 -1.68
CA ALA A 116 2.66 10.33 -1.50
C ALA A 116 2.34 9.58 -2.80
N SER A 117 2.33 8.27 -2.75
CA SER A 117 1.87 7.39 -3.82
C SER A 117 0.46 6.92 -3.48
N TYR A 118 -0.51 7.40 -4.26
CA TYR A 118 -1.94 7.07 -4.10
C TYR A 118 -2.35 6.01 -5.11
N ASP A 119 -3.26 5.14 -4.67
CA ASP A 119 -4.01 4.25 -5.56
C ASP A 119 -5.03 5.07 -6.39
N SER A 120 -5.38 4.52 -7.57
CA SER A 120 -6.49 4.98 -8.41
C SER A 120 -7.86 4.82 -7.73
N LYS A 121 -7.98 3.89 -6.79
CA LYS A 121 -9.21 3.60 -6.04
C LYS A 121 -9.55 4.74 -5.09
N LYS A 122 -10.64 5.46 -5.38
CA LYS A 122 -11.10 6.65 -4.62
C LYS A 122 -11.35 6.41 -3.13
N ALA A 123 -11.80 5.20 -2.75
CA ALA A 123 -12.05 4.82 -1.37
C ALA A 123 -11.44 3.44 -1.08
N GLY A 124 -10.83 3.28 0.09
CA GLY A 124 -10.18 2.05 0.52
C GLY A 124 -9.01 1.59 -0.37
N GLY A 125 -8.44 2.50 -1.17
CA GLY A 125 -7.22 2.24 -1.93
C GLY A 125 -6.00 2.27 -1.02
N VAL A 126 -4.91 1.65 -1.46
CA VAL A 126 -3.64 1.74 -0.73
C VAL A 126 -3.05 3.14 -0.87
N THR A 127 -2.44 3.65 0.18
CA THR A 127 -1.63 4.88 0.10
C THR A 127 -0.27 4.60 0.72
N ARG A 128 0.80 4.93 -0.01
CA ARG A 128 2.17 4.79 0.48
C ARG A 128 2.77 6.17 0.65
N MET A 129 3.18 6.50 1.87
CA MET A 129 3.92 7.73 2.16
C MET A 129 5.39 7.40 2.30
N HIS A 130 6.20 8.00 1.44
CA HIS A 130 7.66 7.90 1.45
C HIS A 130 8.22 9.16 2.10
N LEU A 131 8.83 9.02 3.26
CA LEU A 131 9.39 10.15 4.02
C LEU A 131 10.89 9.99 4.13
N ARG A 132 11.59 11.12 4.08
CA ARG A 132 13.02 11.20 4.35
C ARG A 132 13.30 12.37 5.27
N PHE A 133 14.18 12.14 6.23
CA PHE A 133 14.75 13.16 7.09
C PHE A 133 16.27 13.07 7.00
N SER A 134 16.97 14.19 6.86
CA SER A 134 18.44 14.21 6.74
C SER A 134 19.02 15.50 7.29
N LYS A 135 20.26 15.45 7.77
CA LYS A 135 21.02 16.67 8.12
C LYS A 135 21.43 17.46 6.88
N ASN A 136 21.48 16.81 5.71
CA ASN A 136 21.87 17.39 4.43
C ASN A 136 20.64 17.61 3.52
N PRO A 137 20.72 18.53 2.53
CA PRO A 137 19.67 18.70 1.54
C PRO A 137 19.34 17.38 0.80
N ILE A 138 18.09 16.94 0.88
CA ILE A 138 17.64 15.69 0.30
C ILE A 138 17.43 15.86 -1.21
N ARG A 139 18.21 15.12 -2.03
CA ARG A 139 18.10 15.10 -3.50
C ARG A 139 17.48 13.83 -4.07
N SER A 140 17.01 12.94 -3.21
CA SER A 140 16.42 11.65 -3.59
C SER A 140 15.04 11.84 -4.21
N THR A 141 14.97 12.14 -5.51
CA THR A 141 13.72 12.29 -6.28
C THR A 141 13.22 10.94 -6.82
N TYR A 142 13.24 9.92 -5.96
CA TYR A 142 12.79 8.55 -6.22
C TYR A 142 12.10 7.98 -4.97
N LEU A 143 11.37 6.88 -5.10
CA LEU A 143 10.64 6.29 -3.97
C LEU A 143 11.59 5.77 -2.87
N VAL A 144 11.11 5.67 -1.63
CA VAL A 144 11.84 4.95 -0.57
C VAL A 144 11.78 3.46 -0.87
N ASN A 145 12.91 2.89 -1.27
CA ASN A 145 13.06 1.47 -1.60
C ASN A 145 13.67 0.65 -0.46
N TYR A 146 14.44 1.29 0.43
CA TYR A 146 15.12 0.64 1.55
C TYR A 146 14.75 1.32 2.88
N PRO A 147 13.52 1.21 3.41
CA PRO A 147 13.14 1.94 4.62
C PRO A 147 13.87 1.44 5.89
N HIS A 148 14.17 2.36 6.80
CA HIS A 148 14.53 2.05 8.20
C HIS A 148 13.31 1.68 9.04
N PHE A 149 12.15 2.21 8.66
CA PHE A 149 10.90 2.04 9.38
C PHE A 149 9.76 1.83 8.39
N VAL A 150 8.96 0.79 8.63
CA VAL A 150 7.70 0.55 7.91
C VAL A 150 6.56 0.62 8.91
N SER A 151 5.54 1.42 8.63
CA SER A 151 4.27 1.41 9.35
C SER A 151 3.15 0.90 8.46
N CYS A 152 2.27 0.07 9.01
CA CYS A 152 1.10 -0.45 8.33
C CYS A 152 -0.15 -0.18 9.18
N SER A 153 -1.12 0.53 8.61
CA SER A 153 -2.34 0.93 9.32
C SER A 153 -3.44 -0.14 9.34
N THR A 154 -3.28 -1.27 8.65
CA THR A 154 -4.23 -2.39 8.65
C THR A 154 -3.55 -3.73 8.33
N ASP A 155 -3.80 -4.73 9.17
CA ASP A 155 -3.34 -6.11 8.97
C ASP A 155 -3.80 -6.78 7.67
N THR A 156 -4.90 -6.33 7.05
CA THR A 156 -5.35 -6.85 5.74
C THR A 156 -4.30 -6.75 4.65
N TYR A 157 -3.34 -5.83 4.79
CA TYR A 157 -2.26 -5.64 3.82
C TYR A 157 -1.16 -6.68 3.90
N LEU A 158 -1.02 -7.40 5.03
CA LEU A 158 0.01 -8.44 5.20
C LEU A 158 -0.08 -9.51 4.11
N LYS A 159 -1.30 -9.86 3.70
CA LYS A 159 -1.59 -10.87 2.67
C LYS A 159 -1.55 -10.32 1.24
N LYS A 160 -1.58 -8.99 1.07
CA LYS A 160 -1.77 -8.35 -0.24
C LYS A 160 -0.50 -7.72 -0.79
N TYR A 161 0.33 -7.15 0.08
CA TYR A 161 1.48 -6.33 -0.33
C TYR A 161 2.76 -6.83 0.31
N ASP A 162 3.86 -6.76 -0.45
CA ASP A 162 5.19 -6.98 0.10
C ASP A 162 5.79 -5.71 0.71
N MET A 163 5.24 -5.31 1.86
CA MET A 163 5.61 -4.07 2.54
C MET A 163 7.03 -4.10 3.14
N LEU A 164 7.57 -5.30 3.41
CA LEU A 164 8.83 -5.48 4.11
C LEU A 164 9.99 -5.87 3.18
N LYS A 165 9.74 -6.07 1.88
CA LYS A 165 10.74 -6.36 0.82
C LYS A 165 12.04 -5.57 1.01
N GLY A 166 11.89 -4.25 1.11
CA GLY A 166 12.98 -3.30 1.24
C GLY A 166 13.42 -2.98 2.67
N LEU A 167 12.75 -3.47 3.71
CA LEU A 167 13.10 -3.10 5.10
C LEU A 167 14.58 -3.42 5.37
N ARG A 168 15.33 -2.45 5.91
CA ARG A 168 16.74 -2.62 6.24
C ARG A 168 16.94 -3.63 7.38
N GLN A 169 18.16 -4.15 7.49
CA GLN A 169 18.56 -4.95 8.64
C GLN A 169 18.38 -4.15 9.94
N ASN A 170 17.81 -4.77 10.96
CA ASN A 170 17.44 -4.17 12.24
C ASN A 170 16.42 -3.03 12.13
N GLY A 171 15.75 -2.90 10.98
CA GLY A 171 14.68 -1.94 10.76
C GLY A 171 13.45 -2.24 11.61
N THR A 172 12.58 -1.25 11.76
CA THR A 172 11.39 -1.34 12.61
C THR A 172 10.14 -1.53 11.77
N PHE A 173 9.29 -2.46 12.17
CA PHE A 173 7.95 -2.64 11.61
C PHE A 173 6.88 -2.34 12.68
N LEU A 174 5.97 -1.42 12.38
CA LEU A 174 4.81 -1.09 13.20
C LEU A 174 3.53 -1.54 12.49
N LEU A 175 2.73 -2.41 13.12
CA LEU A 175 1.47 -2.89 12.59
C LEU A 175 0.29 -2.46 13.47
N ASN A 176 -0.72 -1.84 12.87
CA ASN A 176 -2.02 -1.68 13.51
C ASN A 176 -2.87 -2.94 13.31
N THR A 177 -3.28 -3.57 14.41
CA THR A 177 -4.11 -4.78 14.40
C THR A 177 -4.90 -4.92 15.70
N GLN A 178 -6.10 -5.50 15.60
CA GLN A 178 -6.89 -5.94 16.76
C GLN A 178 -6.44 -7.32 17.28
N THR A 179 -5.65 -8.05 16.51
CA THR A 179 -5.14 -9.36 16.93
C THR A 179 -4.18 -9.18 18.10
N PRO A 180 -4.41 -9.88 19.23
CA PRO A 180 -3.54 -9.77 20.39
C PRO A 180 -2.17 -10.40 20.12
N LYS A 181 -1.15 -10.01 20.90
CA LYS A 181 0.24 -10.47 20.74
C LYS A 181 0.36 -11.98 20.70
N GLU A 182 -0.43 -12.68 21.50
CA GLU A 182 -0.42 -14.13 21.66
C GLU A 182 -0.89 -14.87 20.39
N GLU A 183 -1.65 -14.20 19.53
CA GLU A 183 -2.21 -14.77 18.29
C GLU A 183 -1.53 -14.22 17.03
N ILE A 184 -0.58 -13.29 17.18
CA ILE A 184 0.03 -12.60 16.03
C ILE A 184 0.73 -13.55 15.07
N ASP A 185 1.31 -14.63 15.58
CA ASP A 185 1.93 -15.68 14.76
C ASP A 185 0.91 -16.31 13.79
N LYS A 186 -0.37 -16.45 14.17
CA LYS A 186 -1.40 -17.01 13.28
C LYS A 186 -1.87 -16.00 12.22
N LEU A 187 -1.75 -14.71 12.49
CA LEU A 187 -2.13 -13.65 11.57
C LEU A 187 -1.10 -13.44 10.46
N LEU A 188 0.19 -13.47 10.82
CA LEU A 188 1.29 -13.16 9.90
C LEU A 188 1.46 -14.27 8.85
N PRO A 189 1.49 -13.92 7.55
CA PRO A 189 1.88 -14.87 6.52
C PRO A 189 3.34 -15.30 6.67
N ASN A 190 3.69 -16.52 6.25
CA ASN A 190 5.06 -17.04 6.34
C ASN A 190 6.09 -16.12 5.67
N ARG A 191 5.75 -15.52 4.52
CA ARG A 191 6.59 -14.54 3.84
C ARG A 191 6.97 -13.36 4.75
N VAL A 192 6.01 -12.83 5.51
CA VAL A 192 6.22 -11.70 6.42
C VAL A 192 7.09 -12.15 7.61
N LYS A 193 6.75 -13.29 8.23
CA LYS A 193 7.54 -13.87 9.32
C LYS A 193 9.00 -14.05 8.94
N ARG A 194 9.25 -14.63 7.76
CA ARG A 194 10.58 -14.85 7.21
C ARG A 194 11.35 -13.55 7.02
N GLN A 195 10.73 -12.54 6.40
CA GLN A 195 11.38 -11.25 6.19
C GLN A 195 11.72 -10.57 7.53
N LEU A 196 10.83 -10.62 8.53
CA LEU A 196 11.10 -10.09 9.87
C LEU A 196 12.32 -10.75 10.51
N ALA A 197 12.41 -12.08 10.48
CA ALA A 197 13.50 -12.82 11.09
C ALA A 197 14.84 -12.64 10.35
N GLN A 198 14.85 -12.76 9.03
CA GLN A 198 16.07 -12.56 8.22
C GLN A 198 16.64 -11.15 8.43
N LYS A 199 15.78 -10.14 8.47
CA LYS A 199 16.16 -8.74 8.67
C LYS A 199 16.40 -8.40 10.13
N LYS A 200 16.23 -9.34 11.07
CA LYS A 200 16.28 -9.09 12.54
C LYS A 200 15.46 -7.86 12.91
N ALA A 201 14.28 -7.74 12.33
CA ALA A 201 13.44 -6.56 12.45
C ALA A 201 12.95 -6.38 13.89
N LYS A 202 12.78 -5.13 14.31
CA LYS A 202 12.09 -4.80 15.56
C LYS A 202 10.59 -4.70 15.24
N PHE A 203 9.79 -5.58 15.81
CA PHE A 203 8.37 -5.68 15.47
C PHE A 203 7.48 -5.18 16.61
N PHE A 204 6.61 -4.22 16.30
CA PHE A 204 5.65 -3.64 17.22
C PHE A 204 4.24 -3.72 16.66
N ILE A 205 3.28 -3.98 17.54
CA ILE A 205 1.85 -3.91 17.24
C ILE A 205 1.17 -2.86 18.12
N ILE A 206 0.04 -2.34 17.64
CA ILE A 206 -0.86 -1.49 18.39
C ILE A 206 -2.30 -1.71 17.93
N ASN A 207 -3.26 -1.76 18.85
CA ASN A 207 -4.69 -1.81 18.52
C ASN A 207 -5.26 -0.39 18.46
N ALA A 208 -4.90 0.36 17.42
CA ALA A 208 -5.33 1.75 17.30
C ALA A 208 -6.83 1.88 17.00
N VAL A 209 -7.47 0.85 16.45
CA VAL A 209 -8.91 0.86 16.12
C VAL A 209 -9.75 0.89 17.39
N ASP A 210 -9.52 -0.03 18.32
CA ASP A 210 -10.31 -0.10 19.55
C ASP A 210 -9.98 1.07 20.47
N LEU A 211 -8.70 1.44 20.58
CA LEU A 211 -8.28 2.64 21.31
C LEU A 211 -8.98 3.90 20.79
N ALA A 212 -9.07 4.10 19.47
CA ALA A 212 -9.77 5.25 18.90
C ALA A 212 -11.28 5.23 19.19
N TYR A 213 -11.89 4.05 19.21
CA TYR A 213 -13.31 3.89 19.53
C TYR A 213 -13.59 4.20 21.00
N GLU A 214 -12.81 3.63 21.92
CA GLU A 214 -12.91 3.84 23.37
C GLU A 214 -12.70 5.30 23.78
N ILE A 215 -11.74 5.98 23.14
CA ILE A 215 -11.49 7.41 23.35
C ILE A 215 -12.62 8.27 22.77
N GLY A 216 -13.40 7.78 21.80
CA GLY A 216 -14.47 8.54 21.16
C GLY A 216 -14.06 9.28 19.86
N LEU A 217 -12.94 8.90 19.25
CA LEU A 217 -12.50 9.38 17.94
C LEU A 217 -13.12 8.59 16.77
N GLY A 218 -13.84 7.52 17.06
CA GLY A 218 -14.47 6.66 16.07
C GLY A 218 -13.43 5.92 15.24
N ARG A 219 -13.42 6.13 13.92
CA ARG A 219 -12.52 5.41 12.99
C ARG A 219 -11.14 6.07 12.80
N ARG A 220 -10.81 7.12 13.55
CA ARG A 220 -9.61 7.94 13.31
C ARG A 220 -8.44 7.43 14.14
N ILE A 221 -7.60 6.60 13.52
CA ILE A 221 -6.41 6.01 14.15
C ILE A 221 -5.14 6.86 13.99
N ASN A 222 -5.19 7.89 13.15
CA ASN A 222 -4.03 8.67 12.71
C ASN A 222 -3.21 9.29 13.86
N THR A 223 -3.86 9.88 14.86
CA THR A 223 -3.18 10.50 16.01
C THR A 223 -2.44 9.46 16.86
N ILE A 224 -3.06 8.30 17.07
CA ILE A 224 -2.47 7.17 17.84
C ILE A 224 -1.25 6.63 17.10
N MET A 225 -1.39 6.35 15.81
CA MET A 225 -0.29 5.86 14.96
C MET A 225 0.85 6.87 14.83
N GLN A 226 0.53 8.17 14.79
CA GLN A 226 1.53 9.24 14.77
C GLN A 226 2.34 9.28 16.08
N SER A 227 1.69 9.16 17.23
CA SER A 227 2.37 9.12 18.53
C SER A 227 3.28 7.88 18.65
N ALA A 228 2.75 6.72 18.24
CA ALA A 228 3.52 5.48 18.17
C ALA A 228 4.78 5.62 17.28
N PHE A 229 4.66 6.29 16.13
CA PHE A 229 5.82 6.56 15.27
C PHE A 229 6.92 7.32 16.01
N PHE A 230 6.60 8.43 16.69
CA PHE A 230 7.60 9.22 17.42
C PHE A 230 8.24 8.42 18.55
N LYS A 231 7.45 7.62 19.27
CA LYS A 231 7.98 6.72 20.31
C LYS A 231 9.02 5.73 19.76
N LEU A 232 8.79 5.19 18.56
CA LEU A 232 9.67 4.21 17.93
C LEU A 232 10.86 4.84 17.18
N ASN A 233 10.83 6.16 16.92
CA ASN A 233 11.84 6.88 16.15
C ASN A 233 12.45 8.04 16.95
N ASP A 234 12.77 7.78 18.22
CA ASP A 234 13.32 8.74 19.19
C ASP A 234 14.62 9.42 18.72
N HIS A 235 15.37 8.76 17.82
CA HIS A 235 16.57 9.33 17.18
C HIS A 235 16.28 10.52 16.26
N LEU A 236 15.03 10.71 15.80
CA LEU A 236 14.61 11.88 15.02
C LEU A 236 14.18 13.05 15.93
N MET A 237 13.53 12.72 17.06
CA MET A 237 13.04 13.68 18.04
C MET A 237 12.71 12.91 19.33
N ASP A 238 13.12 13.47 20.47
CA ASP A 238 12.80 12.90 21.78
C ASP A 238 11.29 12.72 21.93
N ALA A 239 10.87 11.55 22.43
CA ALA A 239 9.46 11.19 22.44
C ALA A 239 8.61 12.07 23.39
N ALA A 240 9.19 12.65 24.45
CA ALA A 240 8.49 13.60 25.31
C ALA A 240 8.34 14.98 24.62
N GLU A 241 9.36 15.42 23.89
CA GLU A 241 9.28 16.62 23.04
C GLU A 241 8.24 16.45 21.93
N ALA A 242 8.24 15.30 21.26
CA ALA A 242 7.26 14.98 20.22
C ALA A 242 5.83 15.03 20.76
N ASN A 243 5.57 14.40 21.91
CA ASN A 243 4.27 14.46 22.58
C ASN A 243 3.84 15.90 22.86
N LYS A 244 4.74 16.74 23.36
CA LYS A 244 4.47 18.16 23.61
C LYS A 244 4.09 18.89 22.32
N TYR A 245 4.86 18.74 21.24
CA TYR A 245 4.57 19.40 19.96
C TYR A 245 3.28 18.88 19.31
N MET A 246 2.98 17.59 19.45
CA MET A 246 1.71 17.01 18.99
C MET A 246 0.51 17.62 19.72
N LYS A 247 0.57 17.77 21.06
CA LYS A 247 -0.51 18.40 21.85
C LYS A 247 -0.68 19.87 21.48
N GLN A 248 0.42 20.62 21.32
CA GLN A 248 0.38 22.00 20.80
C GLN A 248 -0.26 22.10 19.42
N TYR A 249 0.03 21.14 18.54
CA TYR A 249 -0.56 21.09 17.21
C TYR A 249 -2.07 20.74 17.25
N ALA A 250 -2.47 19.83 18.13
CA ALA A 250 -3.86 19.47 18.36
C ALA A 250 -4.67 20.69 18.83
N GLU A 251 -4.16 21.45 19.79
CA GLU A 251 -4.75 22.70 20.26
C GLU A 251 -4.89 23.72 19.12
N LYS A 252 -3.82 23.96 18.37
CA LYS A 252 -3.83 24.90 17.23
C LYS A 252 -4.84 24.50 16.14
N THR A 253 -5.00 23.20 15.89
CA THR A 253 -5.84 22.68 14.81
C THR A 253 -7.31 22.55 15.22
N TYR A 254 -7.57 22.16 16.46
CA TYR A 254 -8.89 21.78 16.93
C TYR A 254 -9.45 22.67 18.03
N GLY A 255 -8.70 23.63 18.58
CA GLY A 255 -9.20 24.54 19.63
C GLY A 255 -10.48 25.29 19.22
N ARG A 256 -10.62 25.63 17.92
CA ARG A 256 -11.86 26.22 17.38
C ARG A 256 -13.09 25.30 17.44
N LYS A 257 -12.90 24.00 17.63
CA LYS A 257 -13.96 22.98 17.75
C LYS A 257 -14.32 22.67 19.21
N GLY A 258 -13.66 23.32 20.17
CA GLY A 258 -13.91 23.20 21.60
C GLY A 258 -12.97 22.22 22.32
N ASP A 259 -12.76 22.49 23.61
CA ASP A 259 -11.81 21.80 24.49
C ASP A 259 -12.02 20.29 24.53
N ALA A 260 -13.27 19.82 24.44
CA ALA A 260 -13.58 18.39 24.41
C ALA A 260 -12.85 17.68 23.25
N ILE A 261 -12.86 18.26 22.04
CA ILE A 261 -12.19 17.66 20.88
C ILE A 261 -10.68 17.67 21.04
N VAL A 262 -10.13 18.71 21.68
CA VAL A 262 -8.69 18.78 21.99
C VAL A 262 -8.31 17.66 22.95
N GLN A 263 -9.04 17.52 24.06
CA GLN A 263 -8.80 16.49 25.07
C GLN A 263 -8.86 15.07 24.49
N LEU A 264 -9.81 14.78 23.58
CA LEU A 264 -9.85 13.48 22.88
C LEU A 264 -8.58 13.22 22.06
N ASN A 265 -8.03 14.26 21.41
CA ASN A 265 -6.79 14.11 20.67
C ASN A 265 -5.58 13.98 21.60
N GLU A 266 -5.53 14.70 22.71
CA GLU A 266 -4.48 14.54 23.73
C GLU A 266 -4.48 13.12 24.31
N ALA A 267 -5.66 12.59 24.65
CA ALA A 267 -5.81 11.21 25.10
C ALA A 267 -5.32 10.20 24.04
N ALA A 268 -5.61 10.46 22.75
CA ALA A 268 -5.12 9.61 21.66
C ALA A 268 -3.60 9.69 21.46
N ILE A 269 -2.98 10.85 21.71
CA ILE A 269 -1.52 11.01 21.71
C ILE A 269 -0.94 10.15 22.83
N ASP A 270 -1.46 10.26 24.04
CA ASP A 270 -0.99 9.48 25.19
C ASP A 270 -1.22 7.98 24.98
N ALA A 271 -2.36 7.58 24.41
CA ALA A 271 -2.67 6.20 24.11
C ALA A 271 -1.69 5.57 23.11
N GLY A 272 -1.31 6.29 22.04
CA GLY A 272 -0.32 5.82 21.07
C GLY A 272 1.08 5.68 21.64
N TYR A 273 1.41 6.46 22.67
CA TYR A 273 2.69 6.38 23.36
C TYR A 273 2.78 5.19 24.31
N ILE A 274 1.69 4.89 25.03
CA ILE A 274 1.67 3.91 26.13
C ILE A 274 1.35 2.49 25.64
N ASN A 275 0.46 2.32 24.65
CA ASN A 275 -0.10 1.02 24.28
C ASN A 275 0.66 0.30 23.16
N LEU A 276 1.91 0.68 22.91
CA LEU A 276 2.79 -0.04 21.99
C LEU A 276 3.22 -1.37 22.60
N VAL A 277 3.04 -2.45 21.85
CA VAL A 277 3.42 -3.79 22.28
C VAL A 277 4.53 -4.31 21.38
N GLU A 278 5.69 -4.60 21.96
CA GLU A 278 6.77 -5.29 21.26
C GLU A 278 6.46 -6.77 21.11
N VAL A 279 6.62 -7.28 19.89
CA VAL A 279 6.48 -8.69 19.55
C VAL A 279 7.87 -9.24 19.25
N GLU A 280 8.26 -10.26 19.99
CA GLU A 280 9.53 -10.95 19.76
C GLU A 280 9.49 -11.69 18.42
N VAL A 281 10.47 -11.42 17.58
CA VAL A 281 10.59 -12.09 16.27
C VAL A 281 11.33 -13.40 16.48
N ASN A 282 10.65 -14.52 16.22
CA ASN A 282 11.26 -15.83 16.31
C ASN A 282 12.32 -16.02 15.19
N PRO A 283 13.61 -16.28 15.52
CA PRO A 283 14.64 -16.54 14.52
C PRO A 283 14.34 -17.73 13.59
N ASP A 284 13.61 -18.74 14.06
CA ASP A 284 13.24 -19.93 13.27
C ASP A 284 12.34 -19.57 12.08
N TRP A 285 11.69 -18.41 12.12
CA TRP A 285 10.91 -17.95 10.98
C TRP A 285 11.75 -17.69 9.72
N ALA A 286 13.07 -17.51 9.85
CA ALA A 286 13.97 -17.18 8.75
C ALA A 286 14.03 -18.25 7.63
N VAL A 287 13.62 -19.48 7.94
CA VAL A 287 13.64 -20.64 7.02
C VAL A 287 12.24 -21.13 6.63
N LEU A 288 11.18 -20.42 7.01
CA LEU A 288 9.82 -20.81 6.64
C LEU A 288 9.61 -20.74 5.13
N GLU A 289 9.01 -21.77 4.56
CA GLU A 289 8.57 -21.78 3.17
C GLU A 289 7.32 -20.90 2.99
N ASP A 290 7.18 -20.35 1.79
CA ASP A 290 5.96 -19.62 1.44
C ASP A 290 4.75 -20.54 1.49
N GLU A 291 3.61 -19.96 1.87
CA GLU A 291 2.33 -20.68 1.84
C GLU A 291 2.04 -21.15 0.42
N VAL A 292 1.44 -22.34 0.30
CA VAL A 292 0.98 -22.85 -0.99
C VAL A 292 -0.06 -21.86 -1.53
N ALA A 293 0.28 -21.21 -2.64
CA ALA A 293 -0.62 -20.29 -3.30
C ALA A 293 -1.92 -21.01 -3.67
N ALA A 294 -3.05 -20.33 -3.51
CA ALA A 294 -4.33 -20.87 -3.96
C ALA A 294 -4.28 -21.16 -5.46
N ASP A 295 -4.89 -22.27 -5.89
CA ASP A 295 -5.03 -22.56 -7.31
C ASP A 295 -5.92 -21.49 -7.95
N THR A 296 -5.30 -20.64 -8.76
CA THR A 296 -5.97 -19.57 -9.49
C THR A 296 -6.24 -19.96 -10.94
N SER A 297 -5.90 -21.17 -11.39
CA SER A 297 -5.92 -21.59 -12.80
C SER A 297 -7.26 -21.38 -13.50
N SER A 298 -8.37 -21.37 -12.76
CA SER A 298 -9.73 -21.12 -13.25
C SER A 298 -10.04 -19.63 -13.56
N ARG A 299 -9.18 -18.70 -13.13
CA ARG A 299 -9.36 -17.26 -13.36
C ARG A 299 -8.83 -16.86 -14.76
N PRO A 300 -9.41 -15.83 -15.41
CA PRO A 300 -8.96 -15.35 -16.70
C PRO A 300 -7.46 -14.97 -16.72
N ASP A 301 -6.82 -15.14 -17.87
CA ASP A 301 -5.40 -14.90 -18.03
C ASP A 301 -5.00 -13.44 -17.74
N PHE A 302 -5.77 -12.47 -18.23
CA PHE A 302 -5.57 -11.05 -17.90
C PHE A 302 -5.58 -10.82 -16.38
N VAL A 303 -6.53 -11.45 -15.67
CA VAL A 303 -6.66 -11.29 -14.22
C VAL A 303 -5.42 -11.82 -13.51
N ARG A 304 -4.99 -13.05 -13.81
CA ARG A 304 -3.88 -13.72 -13.11
C ARG A 304 -2.51 -13.11 -13.45
N LYS A 305 -2.28 -12.84 -14.73
CA LYS A 305 -0.96 -12.47 -15.26
C LYS A 305 -0.69 -10.96 -15.20
N ILE A 306 -1.74 -10.13 -15.21
CA ILE A 306 -1.61 -8.67 -15.24
C ILE A 306 -2.31 -8.05 -14.04
N ALA A 307 -3.63 -8.20 -13.91
CA ALA A 307 -4.40 -7.43 -12.93
C ALA A 307 -4.02 -7.74 -11.48
N ASP A 308 -3.77 -9.01 -11.14
CA ASP A 308 -3.34 -9.43 -9.80
C ASP A 308 -1.96 -8.87 -9.45
N VAL A 309 -1.03 -8.87 -10.41
CA VAL A 309 0.34 -8.35 -10.23
C VAL A 309 0.30 -6.83 -10.01
N VAL A 310 -0.49 -6.10 -10.80
CA VAL A 310 -0.71 -4.67 -10.62
C VAL A 310 -1.39 -4.38 -9.28
N ASN A 311 -2.44 -5.14 -8.94
CA ASN A 311 -3.15 -4.99 -7.67
C ASN A 311 -2.30 -5.31 -6.44
N ALA A 312 -1.24 -6.12 -6.58
CA ALA A 312 -0.25 -6.38 -5.54
C ALA A 312 0.82 -5.28 -5.41
N ILE A 313 0.73 -4.20 -6.20
CA ILE A 313 1.74 -3.13 -6.31
C ILE A 313 3.07 -3.65 -6.87
N GLU A 314 3.03 -4.69 -7.70
CA GLU A 314 4.19 -5.29 -8.36
C GLU A 314 4.11 -5.12 -9.89
N GLY A 315 3.25 -4.22 -10.38
CA GLY A 315 3.07 -3.96 -11.82
C GLY A 315 4.36 -3.53 -12.54
N ASP A 316 5.31 -2.91 -11.83
CA ASP A 316 6.62 -2.55 -12.36
C ASP A 316 7.48 -3.77 -12.75
N SER A 317 7.17 -4.96 -12.21
CA SER A 317 7.86 -6.22 -12.53
C SER A 317 7.40 -6.85 -13.85
N LEU A 318 6.26 -6.41 -14.39
CA LEU A 318 5.74 -6.93 -15.65
C LEU A 318 6.65 -6.52 -16.82
N PRO A 319 7.14 -7.49 -17.62
CA PRO A 319 7.91 -7.19 -18.81
C PRO A 319 7.04 -6.62 -19.93
N VAL A 320 7.66 -6.06 -20.97
CA VAL A 320 6.94 -5.60 -22.17
C VAL A 320 6.12 -6.73 -22.81
N SER A 321 6.63 -7.97 -22.80
CA SER A 321 5.91 -9.13 -23.32
C SER A 321 4.59 -9.45 -22.61
N ALA A 322 4.40 -9.00 -21.36
CA ALA A 322 3.15 -9.20 -20.63
C ALA A 322 1.96 -8.46 -21.28
N PHE A 323 2.24 -7.48 -22.14
CA PHE A 323 1.24 -6.66 -22.82
C PHE A 323 1.12 -6.97 -24.32
N LEU A 324 1.71 -8.07 -24.80
CA LEU A 324 1.48 -8.54 -26.17
C LEU A 324 0.01 -8.94 -26.34
N GLY A 325 -0.61 -8.46 -27.42
CA GLY A 325 -2.04 -8.53 -27.64
C GLY A 325 -2.83 -7.41 -26.97
N TYR A 326 -2.19 -6.50 -26.22
CA TYR A 326 -2.78 -5.32 -25.59
C TYR A 326 -2.07 -4.03 -26.04
N GLU A 327 -1.52 -4.01 -27.25
CA GLU A 327 -0.72 -2.89 -27.77
C GLU A 327 -1.53 -1.58 -27.89
N ASP A 328 -2.85 -1.69 -28.04
CA ASP A 328 -3.81 -0.59 -28.07
C ASP A 328 -4.37 -0.22 -26.67
N ALA A 329 -3.85 -0.86 -25.61
CA ALA A 329 -4.24 -0.68 -24.22
C ALA A 329 -5.70 -1.00 -23.87
N HIS A 330 -6.36 -1.90 -24.62
CA HIS A 330 -7.67 -2.41 -24.19
C HIS A 330 -7.58 -3.22 -22.89
N MET A 331 -8.69 -3.35 -22.16
CA MET A 331 -8.77 -4.14 -20.92
C MET A 331 -9.94 -5.13 -20.98
N GLU A 332 -9.77 -6.30 -20.36
CA GLU A 332 -10.83 -7.32 -20.30
C GLU A 332 -11.98 -6.89 -19.35
N ASN A 333 -13.21 -7.06 -19.82
CA ASN A 333 -14.43 -6.79 -19.05
C ASN A 333 -14.60 -7.77 -17.89
N GLY A 334 -15.25 -7.33 -16.81
CA GLY A 334 -15.65 -8.21 -15.70
C GLY A 334 -14.52 -8.58 -14.72
N SER A 335 -13.29 -8.11 -14.95
CA SER A 335 -12.12 -8.37 -14.09
C SER A 335 -12.32 -7.91 -12.63
N SER A 336 -13.16 -6.89 -12.38
CA SER A 336 -13.48 -6.41 -11.02
C SER A 336 -14.13 -7.46 -10.11
N ALA A 337 -14.79 -8.47 -10.69
CA ALA A 337 -15.42 -9.56 -9.93
C ALA A 337 -14.39 -10.37 -9.10
N TYR A 338 -13.12 -10.33 -9.49
CA TYR A 338 -12.03 -11.09 -8.89
C TYR A 338 -11.19 -10.30 -7.87
N GLU A 339 -11.38 -8.99 -7.71
CA GLU A 339 -10.54 -8.19 -6.81
C GLU A 339 -10.74 -8.52 -5.32
N LYS A 340 -11.98 -8.85 -4.94
CA LYS A 340 -12.40 -9.22 -3.58
C LYS A 340 -11.71 -8.41 -2.48
N ARG A 341 -11.83 -7.08 -2.60
CA ARG A 341 -11.03 -6.12 -1.84
C ARG A 341 -11.26 -6.20 -0.34
N GLY A 342 -12.48 -6.51 0.12
CA GLY A 342 -12.77 -6.63 1.57
C GLY A 342 -12.34 -5.41 2.40
N VAL A 343 -12.58 -4.18 1.92
CA VAL A 343 -12.11 -2.92 2.56
C VAL A 343 -13.15 -2.27 3.48
N ALA A 344 -14.31 -2.89 3.66
CA ALA A 344 -15.40 -2.34 4.45
C ALA A 344 -15.26 -2.74 5.93
N ASN A 345 -15.17 -1.77 6.83
CA ASN A 345 -15.17 -2.05 8.28
C ASN A 345 -16.50 -2.64 8.78
N TYR A 346 -17.60 -2.39 8.06
CA TYR A 346 -18.94 -2.88 8.38
C TYR A 346 -19.66 -3.25 7.09
N VAL A 347 -20.42 -4.34 7.16
CA VAL A 347 -21.24 -4.84 6.06
C VAL A 347 -22.69 -5.02 6.55
N PRO A 348 -23.70 -4.83 5.68
CA PRO A 348 -25.08 -5.03 6.08
C PRO A 348 -25.36 -6.51 6.36
N GLU A 349 -26.05 -6.79 7.46
CA GLU A 349 -26.57 -8.12 7.77
C GLU A 349 -28.06 -8.18 7.43
N TRP A 350 -28.46 -9.18 6.66
CA TRP A 350 -29.86 -9.36 6.30
C TRP A 350 -30.66 -10.03 7.44
N ARG A 351 -31.70 -9.31 7.89
CA ARG A 351 -32.73 -9.79 8.84
C ARG A 351 -33.97 -10.19 8.05
N SER A 352 -34.06 -11.49 7.72
CA SER A 352 -35.08 -12.06 6.84
C SER A 352 -36.51 -11.82 7.33
N GLU A 353 -36.72 -11.88 8.64
CA GLU A 353 -38.00 -11.68 9.33
C GLU A 353 -38.62 -10.29 9.08
N ASN A 354 -37.79 -9.29 8.80
CA ASN A 354 -38.23 -7.91 8.54
C ASN A 354 -38.30 -7.60 7.03
N CYS A 355 -37.93 -8.55 6.17
CA CYS A 355 -37.80 -8.31 4.74
C CYS A 355 -39.16 -8.36 4.02
N ILE A 356 -39.51 -7.27 3.34
CA ILE A 356 -40.72 -7.19 2.52
C ILE A 356 -40.51 -7.53 1.04
N GLN A 357 -39.29 -7.93 0.66
CA GLN A 357 -38.91 -8.35 -0.71
C GLN A 357 -39.06 -7.26 -1.79
N CYS A 358 -38.79 -6.00 -1.44
CA CYS A 358 -38.96 -4.86 -2.35
C CYS A 358 -37.77 -4.59 -3.28
N ASN A 359 -36.63 -5.27 -3.10
CA ASN A 359 -35.36 -5.05 -3.82
C ASN A 359 -34.80 -3.61 -3.80
N GLN A 360 -35.31 -2.71 -2.95
CA GLN A 360 -34.76 -1.34 -2.84
C GLN A 360 -33.30 -1.33 -2.39
N CYS A 361 -32.89 -2.25 -1.52
CA CYS A 361 -31.49 -2.40 -1.11
C CYS A 361 -30.56 -2.84 -2.25
N VAL A 362 -31.07 -3.68 -3.17
CA VAL A 362 -30.35 -4.10 -4.38
C VAL A 362 -30.19 -2.91 -5.32
N PHE A 363 -31.29 -2.20 -5.59
CA PHE A 363 -31.29 -1.03 -6.46
C PHE A 363 -30.40 0.11 -5.95
N ALA A 364 -30.41 0.36 -4.64
CA ALA A 364 -29.64 1.44 -4.03
C ALA A 364 -28.14 1.12 -3.89
N CYS A 365 -27.72 -0.13 -4.11
CA CYS A 365 -26.34 -0.53 -3.90
C CYS A 365 -25.42 0.04 -5.01
N PRO A 366 -24.48 0.95 -4.69
CA PRO A 366 -23.65 1.58 -5.71
C PRO A 366 -22.55 0.67 -6.28
N HIS A 367 -22.37 -0.53 -5.71
CA HIS A 367 -21.31 -1.49 -6.09
C HIS A 367 -21.85 -2.88 -6.44
N ALA A 368 -23.18 -3.05 -6.54
CA ALA A 368 -23.84 -4.34 -6.80
C ALA A 368 -23.40 -5.49 -5.86
N VAL A 369 -23.06 -5.17 -4.60
CA VAL A 369 -22.67 -6.13 -3.57
C VAL A 369 -23.88 -6.72 -2.82
N ILE A 370 -25.04 -6.05 -2.84
CA ILE A 370 -26.30 -6.60 -2.33
C ILE A 370 -27.11 -7.07 -3.52
N ARG A 371 -27.51 -8.35 -3.53
CA ARG A 371 -28.25 -8.95 -4.63
C ARG A 371 -29.44 -9.74 -4.11
N GLY A 372 -30.54 -9.66 -4.84
CA GLY A 372 -31.72 -10.49 -4.60
C GLY A 372 -31.68 -11.71 -5.50
N PHE A 373 -31.93 -12.88 -4.91
CA PHE A 373 -31.97 -14.16 -5.59
C PHE A 373 -33.37 -14.74 -5.50
N LEU A 374 -33.85 -15.27 -6.61
CA LEU A 374 -35.00 -16.15 -6.67
C LEU A 374 -34.47 -17.54 -7.00
N ALA A 375 -34.88 -18.53 -6.22
CA ALA A 375 -34.42 -19.90 -6.34
C ALA A 375 -35.61 -20.85 -6.52
N ASP A 376 -35.49 -21.81 -7.43
CA ASP A 376 -36.44 -22.91 -7.56
C ASP A 376 -36.20 -24.03 -6.54
N GLU A 377 -37.04 -25.07 -6.55
CA GLU A 377 -36.92 -26.18 -5.60
C GLU A 377 -35.58 -26.94 -5.69
N ASN A 378 -35.02 -27.08 -6.89
CA ASN A 378 -33.74 -27.77 -7.10
C ASN A 378 -32.58 -26.93 -6.59
N GLU A 379 -32.60 -25.62 -6.82
CA GLU A 379 -31.58 -24.69 -6.32
C GLU A 379 -31.62 -24.59 -4.80
N VAL A 380 -32.82 -24.61 -4.21
CA VAL A 380 -33.02 -24.64 -2.75
C VAL A 380 -32.47 -25.93 -2.14
N ALA A 381 -32.68 -27.08 -2.78
CA ALA A 381 -32.15 -28.36 -2.32
C ALA A 381 -30.60 -28.40 -2.33
N ASN A 382 -29.97 -27.61 -3.20
CA ASN A 382 -28.51 -27.50 -3.31
C ASN A 382 -27.93 -26.28 -2.57
N ALA A 383 -28.75 -25.54 -1.82
CA ALA A 383 -28.31 -24.36 -1.11
C ALA A 383 -27.32 -24.72 0.02
N PRO A 384 -26.32 -23.87 0.32
CA PRO A 384 -25.41 -24.09 1.44
C PRO A 384 -26.17 -24.20 2.77
N GLU A 385 -25.61 -24.97 3.70
CA GLU A 385 -26.17 -25.08 5.04
C GLU A 385 -26.28 -23.70 5.70
N GLY A 386 -27.43 -23.42 6.32
CA GLY A 386 -27.72 -22.13 6.94
C GLY A 386 -28.17 -21.02 5.98
N ALA A 387 -28.37 -21.31 4.68
CA ALA A 387 -28.95 -20.36 3.75
C ALA A 387 -30.33 -19.88 4.22
N LYS A 388 -30.47 -18.57 4.44
CA LYS A 388 -31.75 -17.95 4.82
C LYS A 388 -32.61 -17.79 3.56
N LEU A 389 -33.80 -18.36 3.58
CA LEU A 389 -34.74 -18.38 2.45
C LEU A 389 -36.14 -17.98 2.94
N LEU A 390 -36.82 -17.13 2.17
CA LEU A 390 -38.21 -16.75 2.38
C LEU A 390 -39.07 -17.30 1.24
N ASP A 391 -40.37 -17.49 1.47
CA ASP A 391 -41.31 -17.71 0.36
C ASP A 391 -41.37 -16.45 -0.52
N ALA A 392 -41.18 -16.60 -1.83
CA ALA A 392 -41.20 -15.48 -2.75
C ALA A 392 -42.62 -14.88 -2.86
N LYS A 393 -42.71 -13.54 -2.72
CA LYS A 393 -43.97 -12.79 -2.84
C LYS A 393 -44.17 -12.34 -4.28
N GLY A 394 -45.31 -12.69 -4.87
CA GLY A 394 -45.72 -12.22 -6.19
C GLY A 394 -46.58 -13.22 -6.95
N LYS A 395 -47.45 -12.74 -7.85
CA LYS A 395 -48.43 -13.60 -8.55
C LYS A 395 -47.79 -14.71 -9.39
N ASN A 396 -46.56 -14.51 -9.88
CA ASN A 396 -45.84 -15.46 -10.74
C ASN A 396 -44.60 -16.07 -10.05
N MET A 397 -44.56 -16.08 -8.71
CA MET A 397 -43.42 -16.57 -7.93
C MET A 397 -43.82 -17.67 -6.92
N ALA A 398 -45.03 -18.22 -7.06
CA ALA A 398 -45.50 -19.31 -6.22
C ALA A 398 -44.57 -20.53 -6.34
N GLY A 399 -44.16 -21.10 -5.21
CA GLY A 399 -43.21 -22.22 -5.15
C GLY A 399 -41.74 -21.81 -5.17
N MET A 400 -41.40 -20.56 -5.50
CA MET A 400 -40.02 -20.08 -5.47
C MET A 400 -39.62 -19.58 -4.08
N LYS A 401 -38.32 -19.62 -3.80
CA LYS A 401 -37.72 -19.00 -2.61
C LYS A 401 -36.99 -17.71 -2.96
N PHE A 402 -36.96 -16.78 -2.02
CA PHE A 402 -36.29 -15.50 -2.13
C PHE A 402 -35.20 -15.35 -1.07
N SER A 403 -34.06 -14.77 -1.46
CA SER A 403 -32.98 -14.41 -0.54
C SER A 403 -32.33 -13.08 -0.91
N ILE A 404 -31.86 -12.34 0.08
CA ILE A 404 -30.90 -11.25 -0.12
C ILE A 404 -29.53 -11.75 0.32
N GLN A 405 -28.58 -11.75 -0.61
CA GLN A 405 -27.19 -12.08 -0.31
C GLN A 405 -26.29 -10.87 -0.49
N VAL A 406 -25.33 -10.75 0.42
CA VAL A 406 -24.33 -9.68 0.43
C VAL A 406 -22.97 -10.28 0.09
N SER A 407 -22.26 -9.71 -0.90
CA SER A 407 -20.84 -9.94 -1.14
C SER A 407 -20.05 -9.09 -0.15
N THR A 408 -19.53 -9.72 0.90
CA THR A 408 -18.73 -9.04 1.93
C THR A 408 -17.27 -8.84 1.52
N LEU A 409 -16.83 -9.50 0.44
CA LEU A 409 -15.48 -9.46 -0.11
C LEU A 409 -15.45 -8.78 -1.48
#